data_AF-A0A9E6EPJ5-F1
#
_entry.id   AF-A0A9E6EPJ5-F1
#
_cell.length_a   1.000
_cell.length_b   1.000
_cell.length_c   1.000
_cell.angle_alpha   90.00
_cell.angle_beta   90.00
_cell.angle_gamma   90.00
#
_symmetry.space_group_name_H-M   'P 1'
#
loop_
_entity.id
_entity.type
_entity.pdbx_description
1 polymer ?
#
loop_
_entity_poly.entity_id
_entity_poly.type
_entity_poly.pdbx_seq_one_letter_code
_entity_poly.pdbx_strand_id
1 'polypeptide(L)'
;MAKIDKFLLQMVNKGAAVLRLDPGDSPVVEVAGGHRIALSSQELLGTVLDGLAKEILPEEHSTSYLRGENVSFDYLMDGVRFQVLLC
;
A
#
# COMPACT_ATOMS: atom_id res chain seq x y z
N MET A 1 2.45 -2.16 14.92
CA MET A 1 2.42 -2.77 13.58
C MET A 1 1.24 -2.16 12.86
N ALA A 2 1.50 -1.41 11.80
CA ALA A 2 0.46 -0.79 11.00
C ALA A 2 -0.37 -1.90 10.33
N LYS A 3 -1.62 -1.62 10.01
CA LYS A 3 -2.48 -2.57 9.31
C LYS A 3 -1.94 -2.86 7.91
N ILE A 4 -1.27 -1.88 7.30
CA ILE A 4 -0.63 -2.04 5.98
C ILE A 4 0.47 -3.10 5.98
N ASP A 5 1.15 -3.31 7.11
CA ASP A 5 2.20 -4.34 7.29
C ASP A 5 1.70 -5.74 6.93
N LYS A 6 0.40 -6.02 7.16
CA LYS A 6 -0.20 -7.31 6.79
C LYS A 6 -0.27 -7.52 5.27
N PHE A 7 -0.44 -6.47 4.50
CA PHE A 7 -0.43 -6.55 3.04
C PHE A 7 1.00 -6.61 2.51
N LEU A 8 1.90 -5.81 3.08
CA LEU A 8 3.33 -5.83 2.73
C LEU A 8 3.95 -7.21 3.02
N LEU A 9 3.63 -7.82 4.16
CA LEU A 9 4.07 -9.17 4.48
C LEU A 9 3.56 -10.21 3.46
N GLN A 10 2.30 -10.07 3.00
CA GLN A 10 1.77 -10.94 1.95
C GLN A 10 2.46 -10.72 0.60
N MET A 11 2.78 -9.47 0.26
CA MET A 11 3.57 -9.14 -0.94
C MET A 11 4.93 -9.82 -0.90
N VAL A 12 5.66 -9.69 0.21
CA VAL A 12 6.97 -10.34 0.42
C VAL A 12 6.86 -11.86 0.35
N ASN A 13 5.89 -12.47 1.05
CA ASN A 13 5.70 -13.92 1.08
C ASN A 13 5.37 -14.51 -0.30
N LYS A 14 4.74 -13.72 -1.17
CA LYS A 14 4.41 -14.13 -2.55
C LYS A 14 5.52 -13.83 -3.55
N GLY A 15 6.63 -13.22 -3.13
CA GLY A 15 7.70 -12.78 -4.02
C GLY A 15 7.22 -11.74 -5.04
N ALA A 16 6.25 -10.90 -4.64
CA ALA A 16 5.69 -9.87 -5.50
C ALA A 16 6.53 -8.59 -5.47
N ALA A 17 6.59 -7.90 -6.60
CA ALA A 17 7.32 -6.65 -6.75
C ALA A 17 6.45 -5.43 -6.42
N VAL A 18 5.12 -5.53 -6.60
CA VAL A 18 4.18 -4.43 -6.44
C VAL A 18 2.98 -4.89 -5.62
N LEU A 19 2.58 -4.08 -4.65
CA LEU A 19 1.28 -4.14 -3.98
C LEU A 19 0.43 -2.97 -4.47
N ARG A 20 -0.77 -3.25 -4.92
CA ARG A 20 -1.71 -2.28 -5.45
C ARG A 20 -3.02 -2.33 -4.64
N LEU A 21 -3.42 -1.16 -4.15
CA LEU A 21 -4.58 -0.96 -3.29
C LEU A 21 -5.42 0.19 -3.89
N ASP A 22 -6.51 -0.12 -4.57
CA ASP A 22 -7.40 0.88 -5.17
C ASP A 22 -8.78 0.85 -4.51
N PRO A 23 -9.46 2.01 -4.39
CA PRO A 23 -10.79 2.08 -3.81
C PRO A 23 -11.80 1.36 -4.71
N GLY A 24 -12.59 0.47 -4.11
CA GLY A 24 -13.57 -0.36 -4.83
C GLY A 24 -12.98 -1.64 -5.43
N ASP A 25 -11.67 -1.85 -5.34
CA ASP A 25 -11.02 -3.07 -5.82
C ASP A 25 -10.54 -3.95 -4.66
N SER A 26 -10.35 -5.23 -4.96
CA SER A 26 -9.63 -6.13 -4.07
C SER A 26 -8.13 -5.80 -4.06
N PRO A 27 -7.43 -5.94 -2.92
CA PRO A 27 -5.99 -5.75 -2.86
C PRO A 27 -5.27 -6.76 -3.74
N VAL A 28 -4.36 -6.28 -4.60
CA VAL A 28 -3.69 -7.10 -5.60
C VAL A 28 -2.17 -6.96 -5.46
N VAL A 29 -1.46 -8.06 -5.69
CA VAL A 29 -0.01 -8.05 -5.86
C VAL A 29 0.39 -8.46 -7.27
N GLU A 30 1.48 -7.90 -7.77
CA GLU A 30 2.08 -8.26 -9.05
C GLU A 30 3.34 -9.10 -8.83
N VAL A 31 3.32 -10.33 -9.31
CA VAL A 31 4.45 -11.27 -9.24
C VAL A 31 5.24 -11.29 -10.55
N ALA A 32 6.40 -11.95 -10.55
CA ALA A 32 7.24 -12.12 -11.73
C ALA A 32 6.43 -12.62 -12.94
N GLY A 33 6.67 -12.01 -14.10
CA GLY A 33 5.89 -12.27 -15.33
C GLY A 33 4.65 -11.40 -15.49
N GLY A 34 4.42 -10.41 -14.61
CA GLY A 34 3.31 -9.45 -14.71
C GLY A 34 1.95 -10.03 -14.29
N HIS A 35 1.95 -11.22 -13.66
CA HIS A 35 0.73 -11.84 -13.18
C HIS A 35 0.23 -11.14 -11.92
N ARG A 36 -1.08 -10.87 -11.88
CA ARG A 36 -1.76 -10.23 -10.76
C ARG A 36 -2.49 -11.27 -9.92
N ILE A 37 -2.28 -11.22 -8.61
CA ILE A 37 -2.89 -12.13 -7.65
C ILE A 37 -3.64 -11.29 -6.61
N ALA A 38 -4.95 -11.54 -6.47
CA ALA A 38 -5.73 -10.94 -5.40
C ALA A 38 -5.33 -11.53 -4.04
N LEU A 39 -5.15 -10.67 -3.04
CA LEU A 39 -4.83 -11.06 -1.66
C LEU A 39 -6.09 -11.41 -0.85
N SER A 40 -7.22 -10.82 -1.21
CA SER A 40 -8.54 -11.14 -0.66
C SER A 40 -9.61 -10.97 -1.74
N SER A 41 -10.83 -11.44 -1.46
CA SER A 41 -12.02 -11.18 -2.28
C SER A 41 -12.79 -9.94 -1.80
N GLN A 42 -12.27 -9.24 -0.79
CA GLN A 42 -12.95 -8.09 -0.19
C GLN A 42 -12.43 -6.81 -0.83
N GLU A 43 -13.34 -6.04 -1.41
CA GLU A 43 -13.05 -4.71 -1.93
C GLU A 43 -12.70 -3.74 -0.81
N LEU A 44 -11.73 -2.87 -1.07
CA LEU A 44 -11.30 -1.85 -0.12
C LEU A 44 -12.09 -0.57 -0.33
N LEU A 45 -12.77 -0.11 0.71
CA LEU A 45 -13.41 1.20 0.69
C LEU A 45 -12.35 2.30 0.74
N GLY A 46 -12.60 3.43 0.07
CA GLY A 46 -11.68 4.57 0.09
C GLY A 46 -11.37 5.08 1.50
N THR A 47 -12.33 5.00 2.42
CA THR A 47 -12.11 5.35 3.84
C THR A 47 -11.16 4.40 4.56
N VAL A 48 -11.13 3.13 4.16
CA VAL A 48 -10.18 2.15 4.70
C VAL A 48 -8.78 2.45 4.15
N LEU A 49 -8.66 2.75 2.85
CA LEU A 49 -7.39 3.10 2.22
C LEU A 49 -6.80 4.40 2.79
N ASP A 50 -7.62 5.43 3.00
CA ASP A 50 -7.21 6.67 3.66
C ASP A 50 -6.68 6.40 5.08
N GLY A 51 -7.34 5.51 5.82
CA GLY A 51 -6.86 5.06 7.12
C GLY A 51 -5.50 4.34 7.05
N LEU A 52 -5.30 3.46 6.06
CA LEU A 52 -4.02 2.76 5.85
C LEU A 52 -2.89 3.73 5.44
N ALA A 53 -3.18 4.69 4.57
CA ALA A 53 -2.22 5.69 4.12
C ALA A 53 -1.75 6.55 5.30
N LYS A 54 -2.68 7.06 6.11
CA LYS A 54 -2.37 7.89 7.28
C LYS A 54 -1.58 7.17 8.37
N GLU A 55 -1.64 5.84 8.44
CA GLU A 55 -0.85 5.07 9.40
C GLU A 55 0.67 5.12 9.12
N ILE A 56 1.06 5.31 7.85
CA ILE A 56 2.46 5.29 7.41
C ILE A 56 2.94 6.60 6.79
N LEU A 57 2.06 7.57 6.62
CA LEU A 57 2.35 8.87 6.02
C LEU A 57 3.31 9.68 6.90
N PRO A 58 4.47 10.10 6.37
CA PRO A 58 5.36 11.03 7.07
C PRO A 58 4.69 12.38 7.32
N GLU A 59 4.97 13.02 8.45
CA GLU A 59 4.33 14.29 8.85
C GLU A 59 4.56 15.40 7.82
N GLU A 60 5.74 15.45 7.21
CA GLU A 60 6.12 16.40 6.16
C GLU A 60 5.23 16.31 4.91
N HIS A 61 4.59 15.16 4.69
CA HIS A 61 3.72 14.93 3.55
C HIS A 61 2.22 15.05 3.87
N SER A 62 1.87 15.27 5.14
CA SER A 62 0.47 15.36 5.59
C SER A 62 -0.33 16.42 4.83
N THR A 63 0.26 17.59 4.61
CA THR A 63 -0.42 18.70 3.91
C THR A 63 -0.63 18.39 2.43
N SER A 64 0.38 17.86 1.73
CA SER A 64 0.25 17.46 0.32
C SER A 64 -0.81 16.37 0.15
N TYR A 65 -0.80 15.36 1.03
CA TYR A 65 -1.79 14.29 1.01
C TYR A 65 -3.22 14.83 1.21
N LEU A 66 -3.44 15.71 2.19
CA LEU A 66 -4.76 16.33 2.43
C LEU A 66 -5.25 17.21 1.27
N ARG A 67 -4.34 17.71 0.43
CA ARG A 67 -4.67 18.47 -0.78
C ARG A 67 -4.96 17.58 -1.99
N GLY A 68 -4.82 16.26 -1.84
CA GLY A 68 -4.95 15.31 -2.95
C GLY A 68 -3.78 15.37 -3.92
N GLU A 69 -2.60 15.81 -3.47
CA GLU A 69 -1.37 15.77 -4.27
C GLU A 69 -0.75 14.37 -4.19
N ASN A 70 -0.03 13.98 -5.24
CA ASN A 70 0.72 12.73 -5.22
C ASN A 70 1.86 12.82 -4.20
N VAL A 71 1.98 11.80 -3.35
CA VAL A 71 3.03 11.71 -2.33
C VAL A 71 3.81 10.42 -2.52
N SER A 72 5.14 10.51 -2.56
CA SER A 72 6.02 9.34 -2.55
C SER A 72 7.00 9.40 -1.39
N PHE A 73 7.15 8.30 -0.67
CA PHE A 73 8.10 8.19 0.45
C PHE A 73 8.56 6.75 0.65
N ASP A 74 9.60 6.58 1.46
CA ASP A 74 10.09 5.28 1.87
C ASP A 74 9.46 4.83 3.19
N TYR A 75 9.04 3.57 3.23
CA TYR A 75 8.53 2.93 4.43
C TYR A 75 9.43 1.74 4.79
N LEU A 76 9.91 1.67 6.04
CA LEU A 76 10.70 0.56 6.53
C LEU A 76 9.86 -0.36 7.42
N MET A 77 9.82 -1.64 7.07
CA MET A 77 9.19 -2.70 7.86
C MET A 77 10.18 -3.87 7.96
N ASP A 78 10.55 -4.26 9.18
CA ASP A 78 11.45 -5.39 9.47
C ASP A 78 12.77 -5.38 8.67
N GLY A 79 13.35 -4.20 8.45
CA GLY A 79 14.59 -4.03 7.67
C GLY A 79 14.42 -4.08 6.15
N VAL A 80 13.19 -4.28 5.66
CA VAL A 80 12.84 -4.18 4.25
C VAL A 80 12.32 -2.77 3.96
N ARG A 81 12.85 -2.15 2.91
CA ARG A 81 12.44 -0.83 2.43
C ARG A 81 11.42 -0.98 1.31
N PHE A 82 10.28 -0.31 1.45
CA PHE A 82 9.23 -0.22 0.45
C PHE A 82 9.14 1.23 -0.05
N GLN A 83 9.08 1.42 -1.35
CA GLN A 83 8.73 2.71 -1.93
C GLN A 83 7.20 2.79 -2.02
N VAL A 84 6.62 3.75 -1.33
CA VAL A 84 5.17 3.97 -1.29
C VAL A 84 4.83 5.16 -2.18
N LEU A 85 3.77 5.00 -2.97
CA LEU A 85 3.17 6.06 -3.77
C LEU A 85 1.68 6.15 -3.42
N LEU A 86 1.26 7.34 -2.99
CA LEU A 86 -0.12 7.71 -2.75
C LEU A 86 -0.53 8.68 -3.86
N CYS A 87 -1.63 8.39 -4.57
CA CYS A 87 -2.18 9.15 -5.68
C CYS A 87 -3.65 9.50 -5.45
#